data_AF-Q9KZQ3-F1
#
_entry.id   AF-Q9KZQ3-F1
#
_cell.length_a   1.000
_cell.length_b   1.000
_cell.length_c   1.000
_cell.angle_alpha   90.00
_cell.angle_beta   90.00
_cell.angle_gamma   90.00
#
_symmetry.space_group_name_H-M   'P 1'
#
loop_
_entity.id
_entity.type
_entity.pdbx_description
1 polymer ?
#
loop_
_entity_poly.entity_id
_entity_poly.type
_entity_poly.pdbx_seq_one_letter_code
_entity_poly.pdbx_strand_id
1 'polypeptide(L)'
;MADTSDIRTPAQIEADIKRRREVLAETLDELGMRVHPKTIVDDAKAKVASSVDHTLGRAYVQVNRVVSDVKAQFVDETGAPRMERVVPVALVVAGVVGLLALGGTRRRKR
;
A
#
# COMPACT_ATOMS: atom_id res chain seq x y z
N MET A 1 4.53 -49.70 -26.84
CA MET A 1 3.26 -49.74 -27.61
C MET A 1 2.31 -48.81 -26.90
N ALA A 2 1.89 -47.75 -27.58
CA ALA A 2 0.95 -46.77 -27.06
C ALA A 2 -0.40 -47.46 -26.84
N ASP A 3 -0.93 -47.38 -25.62
CA ASP A 3 -2.26 -47.89 -25.30
C ASP A 3 -3.30 -46.91 -25.87
N THR A 4 -3.49 -46.95 -27.20
CA THR A 4 -4.51 -46.19 -27.92
C THR A 4 -5.82 -46.99 -27.99
N SER A 5 -6.08 -47.81 -26.96
CA SER A 5 -7.25 -48.69 -26.88
C SER A 5 -8.36 -48.14 -25.98
N ASP A 6 -8.07 -47.10 -25.18
CA ASP A 6 -9.06 -46.51 -24.27
C ASP A 6 -9.85 -45.38 -24.97
N ILE A 7 -10.37 -45.67 -26.17
CA ILE A 7 -11.24 -44.75 -26.90
C ILE A 7 -12.62 -44.86 -26.26
N ARG A 8 -12.86 -43.98 -25.28
CA ARG A 8 -14.18 -43.80 -24.66
C ARG A 8 -15.22 -43.67 -25.76
N THR A 9 -16.25 -44.50 -25.69
CA THR A 9 -17.33 -44.44 -26.68
C THR A 9 -18.05 -43.08 -26.58
N PRO A 10 -18.62 -42.56 -27.68
CA PRO A 10 -19.34 -41.28 -27.66
C PRO A 10 -20.41 -41.21 -26.56
N ALA A 11 -21.12 -42.32 -26.31
CA ALA A 11 -22.10 -42.42 -25.24
C ALA A 11 -21.49 -42.30 -23.83
N GLN A 12 -20.30 -42.83 -23.61
CA GLN A 12 -19.57 -42.69 -22.35
C GLN A 12 -19.05 -41.26 -22.15
N ILE A 13 -18.62 -40.60 -23.22
CA ILE A 13 -18.19 -39.19 -23.18
C ILE A 13 -19.39 -38.29 -22.84
N GLU A 14 -20.56 -38.53 -23.45
CA GLU A 14 -21.77 -37.78 -23.17
C GLU A 14 -22.26 -37.99 -21.72
N ALA A 15 -22.20 -39.23 -21.22
CA ALA A 15 -22.50 -39.55 -19.84
C ALA A 15 -21.54 -38.85 -18.85
N ASP A 16 -20.23 -38.81 -19.15
CA ASP A 16 -19.24 -38.14 -18.30
C ASP A 16 -19.40 -36.61 -18.33
N ILE A 17 -19.70 -36.02 -19.50
CA ILE A 17 -19.99 -34.59 -19.63
C ILE A 17 -21.21 -34.21 -18.79
N LYS A 18 -22.28 -35.01 -18.85
CA LYS A 18 -23.49 -34.76 -18.06
C LYS A 18 -23.19 -34.80 -16.57
N ARG A 19 -22.48 -35.85 -16.11
CA ARG A 19 -22.06 -35.98 -14.71
C ARG A 19 -21.18 -34.81 -14.25
N ARG A 20 -20.23 -34.36 -15.08
CA ARG A 20 -19.36 -33.21 -14.75
C ARG A 20 -20.13 -31.89 -14.69
N ARG A 21 -21.13 -31.69 -15.55
CA ARG A 21 -21.98 -30.49 -15.53
C ARG A 21 -22.80 -30.40 -14.25
N GLU A 22 -23.32 -31.53 -13.77
CA GLU A 22 -24.06 -31.59 -12.50
C GLU A 22 -23.17 -31.19 -11.32
N VAL A 23 -21.95 -31.75 -11.22
CA VAL A 23 -20.97 -31.41 -10.17
C VAL A 23 -20.53 -29.94 -10.23
N LEU A 24 -20.35 -29.39 -11.44
CA LEU A 24 -19.94 -28.00 -11.60
C LEU A 24 -21.05 -27.02 -11.22
N ALA A 25 -22.32 -27.34 -11.51
CA ALA A 25 -23.45 -26.50 -11.11
C ALA A 25 -23.55 -26.37 -9.58
N GLU A 26 -23.36 -27.49 -8.87
CA GLU A 26 -23.30 -27.51 -7.40
C GLU A 26 -22.14 -26.67 -6.86
N THR A 27 -20.95 -26.81 -7.45
CA THR A 27 -19.75 -26.05 -7.04
C THR A 27 -19.87 -24.55 -7.34
N LEU A 28 -20.50 -24.18 -8.45
CA LEU A 28 -20.69 -22.78 -8.85
C LEU A 28 -21.70 -22.05 -7.96
N ASP A 29 -22.72 -22.75 -7.48
CA ASP A 29 -23.69 -22.19 -6.53
C ASP A 29 -23.02 -21.94 -5.17
N GLU A 30 -22.19 -22.88 -4.71
CA GLU A 30 -21.40 -22.71 -3.49
C GLU A 30 -20.39 -21.54 -3.60
N LEU A 31 -19.70 -21.43 -4.74
CA LEU A 31 -18.75 -20.34 -4.99
C LEU A 31 -19.47 -18.99 -5.10
N GLY A 32 -20.63 -18.95 -5.78
CA GLY A 32 -21.44 -17.76 -5.98
C GLY A 32 -21.86 -17.06 -4.68
N MET A 33 -22.13 -17.84 -3.63
CA MET A 33 -22.46 -17.28 -2.30
C MET A 33 -21.23 -16.74 -1.56
N ARG A 34 -20.05 -17.32 -1.75
CA ARG A 34 -18.84 -16.98 -0.97
C ARG A 34 -18.02 -15.81 -1.51
N VAL A 35 -18.06 -15.52 -2.81
CA VAL A 35 -17.33 -14.38 -3.42
C VAL A 35 -18.20 -13.14 -3.63
N HIS A 36 -19.21 -12.94 -2.78
CA HIS A 36 -20.03 -11.73 -2.87
C HIS A 36 -19.14 -10.48 -2.67
N PRO A 37 -19.01 -9.60 -3.67
CA PRO A 37 -17.97 -8.57 -3.71
C PRO A 37 -18.08 -7.56 -2.56
N LYS A 38 -19.29 -7.37 -2.02
CA LYS A 38 -19.49 -6.48 -0.86
C LYS A 38 -18.79 -7.00 0.39
N THR A 39 -18.77 -8.31 0.62
CA THR A 39 -18.16 -8.91 1.81
C THR A 39 -16.63 -8.83 1.76
N ILE A 40 -16.03 -9.06 0.59
CA ILE A 40 -14.58 -8.96 0.41
C ILE A 40 -14.08 -7.53 0.65
N VAL A 41 -14.82 -6.54 0.14
CA VAL A 41 -14.47 -5.13 0.31
C VAL A 41 -14.63 -4.68 1.76
N ASP A 42 -15.70 -5.11 2.44
CA ASP A 42 -15.95 -4.76 3.83
C ASP A 42 -14.91 -5.38 4.78
N ASP A 43 -14.50 -6.63 4.57
CA ASP A 43 -13.43 -7.28 5.33
C ASP A 43 -12.08 -6.60 5.13
N ALA A 44 -11.77 -6.20 3.89
CA ALA A 44 -10.56 -5.44 3.59
C ALA A 44 -10.57 -4.08 4.29
N LYS A 45 -11.70 -3.36 4.27
CA LYS A 45 -11.87 -2.06 4.91
C LYS A 45 -11.76 -2.15 6.44
N ALA A 46 -12.37 -3.16 7.05
CA ALA A 46 -12.28 -3.40 8.49
C ALA A 46 -10.84 -3.70 8.94
N LYS A 47 -10.09 -4.48 8.16
CA LYS A 47 -8.69 -4.80 8.44
C LYS A 47 -7.75 -3.59 8.32
N VAL A 48 -8.04 -2.68 7.39
CA VAL A 48 -7.32 -1.41 7.27
C VAL A 48 -7.66 -0.49 8.44
N ALA A 49 -8.94 -0.33 8.78
CA ALA A 49 -9.37 0.53 9.88
C ALA A 49 -8.76 0.12 11.23
N SER A 50 -8.68 -1.19 11.52
CA SER A 50 -8.07 -1.69 12.76
C SER A 50 -6.55 -1.48 12.82
N SER A 51 -5.85 -1.53 11.67
CA SER A 51 -4.41 -1.23 11.59
C SER A 51 -4.08 0.26 11.80
N VAL A 52 -5.03 1.12 11.45
CA VAL A 52 -4.94 2.58 11.60
C VAL A 52 -5.11 2.99 13.07
N ASP A 53 -6.04 2.36 13.79
CA ASP A 53 -6.36 2.67 15.19
C ASP A 53 -5.19 2.49 16.16
N HIS A 54 -4.28 1.54 15.89
CA HIS A 54 -3.15 1.27 16.79
C HIS A 54 -1.89 2.12 16.50
N THR A 55 -1.80 2.74 15.32
CA THR A 55 -0.56 3.38 14.86
C THR A 55 -0.65 4.90 14.88
N LEU A 56 -1.82 5.47 14.59
CA LEU A 56 -1.96 6.92 14.42
C LEU A 56 -1.84 7.71 15.73
N GLY A 57 -2.38 7.19 16.84
CA GLY A 57 -2.35 7.91 18.13
C GLY A 57 -0.94 8.13 18.68
N ARG A 58 -0.05 7.15 18.53
CA ARG A 58 1.35 7.24 19.00
C ARG A 58 2.23 7.99 18.01
N ALA A 59 2.06 7.76 16.72
CA ALA A 59 2.81 8.48 15.68
C ALA A 59 2.50 9.98 15.69
N TYR A 60 1.22 10.37 15.83
CA TYR A 60 0.84 11.77 15.82
C TYR A 60 1.43 12.56 16.99
N VAL A 61 1.37 12.01 18.22
CA VAL A 61 1.92 12.68 19.41
C VAL A 61 3.45 12.72 19.38
N GLN A 62 4.11 11.66 18.89
CA GLN A 62 5.57 11.65 18.73
C GLN A 62 6.05 12.66 17.70
N VAL A 63 5.39 12.75 16.55
CA VAL A 63 5.72 13.75 15.52
C VAL A 63 5.52 15.16 16.07
N ASN A 64 4.40 15.44 16.74
CA ASN A 64 4.12 16.77 17.26
C ASN A 64 5.11 17.17 18.38
N ARG A 65 5.57 16.20 19.18
CA ARG A 65 6.63 16.42 20.17
C ARG A 65 7.97 16.73 19.53
N VAL A 66 8.40 15.95 18.53
CA VAL A 66 9.66 16.20 17.82
C VAL A 66 9.65 17.57 17.12
N VAL A 67 8.55 17.91 16.44
CA VAL A 67 8.40 19.23 15.79
C VAL A 67 8.44 20.36 16.81
N SER A 68 7.79 20.18 17.96
CA SER A 68 7.79 21.18 19.05
C SER A 68 9.20 21.35 19.65
N ASP A 69 9.91 20.26 19.90
CA ASP A 69 11.27 20.28 20.46
C ASP A 69 12.26 20.96 19.51
N VAL A 70 12.15 20.70 18.20
CA VAL A 70 12.96 21.38 17.18
C VAL A 70 12.60 22.86 17.11
N LYS A 71 11.30 23.20 17.06
CA LYS A 71 10.84 24.61 17.01
C LYS A 71 11.34 25.40 18.22
N ALA A 72 11.33 24.81 19.42
CA ALA A 72 11.81 25.44 20.65
C ALA A 72 13.28 25.88 20.59
N GLN A 73 14.11 25.24 19.77
CA GLN A 73 15.50 25.68 19.57
C GLN A 73 15.61 26.94 18.72
N PHE A 74 14.62 27.23 17.88
CA PHE A 74 14.60 28.34 16.93
C PHE A 74 13.68 29.49 17.33
N VAL A 75 12.90 29.37 18.41
CA VAL A 75 12.05 30.44 18.94
C VAL A 75 12.49 30.86 20.33
N ASP A 76 12.28 32.13 20.68
CA ASP A 76 12.52 32.67 22.01
C ASP A 76 11.33 32.44 22.95
N GLU A 77 11.45 32.93 24.18
CA GLU A 77 10.47 32.80 25.26
C GLU A 77 9.13 33.50 24.93
N THR A 78 9.13 34.43 23.97
CA THR A 78 7.94 35.12 23.46
C THR A 78 7.36 34.48 22.20
N GLY A 79 8.04 33.46 21.66
CA GLY A 79 7.68 32.76 20.43
C GLY A 79 8.22 33.41 19.15
N ALA A 80 9.06 34.44 19.24
CA ALA A 80 9.66 35.07 18.07
C ALA A 80 10.86 34.25 17.56
N PRO A 81 11.13 34.25 16.23
CA PRO A 81 12.25 33.50 15.67
C PRO A 81 13.60 34.04 16.16
N ARG A 82 14.45 33.17 16.70
CA ARG A 82 15.84 33.45 17.05
C ARG A 82 16.66 33.57 15.77
N MET A 83 16.72 34.77 15.20
CA MET A 83 17.43 35.05 13.94
C MET A 83 18.89 34.61 13.97
N GLU A 84 19.55 34.70 15.13
CA GLU A 84 20.91 34.18 15.35
C GLU A 84 21.05 32.69 15.02
N ARG A 85 20.02 31.88 15.26
CA ARG A 85 20.01 30.42 15.00
C ARG A 85 19.38 30.06 13.67
N VAL A 86 18.33 30.79 13.26
CA VAL A 86 17.60 30.51 12.01
C VAL A 86 18.43 30.89 10.79
N VAL A 87 19.12 32.04 10.81
CA VAL A 87 19.87 32.54 9.65
C VAL A 87 20.98 31.57 9.20
N PRO A 88 21.86 31.06 10.09
CA PRO A 88 22.90 30.12 9.68
C PRO A 88 22.32 28.82 9.09
N VAL A 89 21.28 28.26 9.71
CA VAL A 89 20.64 27.02 9.23
C VAL A 89 19.99 27.25 7.87
N ALA A 90 19.28 28.36 7.69
CA ALA A 90 18.66 28.73 6.42
C ALA A 90 19.71 28.88 5.29
N LEU A 91 20.86 29.48 5.58
CA LEU A 91 21.96 29.61 4.62
C LEU A 91 22.54 28.25 4.21
N VAL A 92 22.75 27.34 5.16
CA VAL A 92 23.24 25.98 4.87
C VAL A 92 22.24 25.23 4.00
N VAL A 93 20.95 25.26 4.34
CA VAL A 93 19.89 24.62 3.56
C VAL A 93 19.84 25.18 2.15
N ALA A 94 19.85 26.51 2.00
CA ALA A 94 19.87 27.16 0.69
C ALA A 94 21.11 26.77 -0.12
N GLY A 95 22.28 26.69 0.51
CA GLY A 95 23.51 26.23 -0.11
C GLY A 95 23.42 24.80 -0.62
N VAL A 96 22.93 23.86 0.20
CA VAL A 96 22.75 22.45 -0.19
C VAL A 96 21.75 22.32 -1.34
N VAL A 97 20.61 23.00 -1.25
CA VAL A 97 19.58 22.98 -2.31
C VAL A 97 20.15 23.55 -3.61
N GLY A 98 20.87 24.68 -3.54
CA GLY A 98 21.55 25.26 -4.68
C GLY A 98 22.58 24.31 -5.30
N LEU A 99 23.37 23.63 -4.48
CA LEU A 99 24.38 22.66 -4.92
C LEU A 99 23.72 21.44 -5.59
N LEU A 100 22.63 20.92 -5.04
CA LEU A 100 21.86 19.81 -5.63
C LEU A 100 21.21 20.21 -6.95
N ALA A 101 20.59 21.39 -7.03
CA ALA A 101 19.99 21.90 -8.25
C ALA A 101 21.03 22.15 -9.36
N LEU A 102 22.17 22.75 -9.01
CA LEU A 102 23.27 23.01 -9.96
C LEU A 102 24.02 21.72 -10.33
N GLY A 103 24.16 20.76 -9.41
CA GLY A 103 24.78 19.46 -9.65
C GLY A 103 23.92 18.56 -10.54
N GLY A 104 22.60 18.53 -10.31
CA GLY A 104 21.64 17.78 -11.11
C GLY A 104 21.53 18.32 -12.54
N THR A 105 21.59 19.64 -12.72
CA THR A 105 21.61 20.27 -14.05
C THR A 105 22.95 20.06 -14.78
N ARG A 106 24.10 20.10 -14.09
CA ARG A 106 25.41 19.78 -14.69
C ARG A 106 25.52 18.35 -15.19
N ARG A 107 25.01 17.36 -14.45
CA ARG A 107 25.02 15.95 -14.88
C ARG A 107 24.23 15.72 -16.16
N ARG A 108 23.20 16.52 -16.42
CA ARG A 108 22.35 16.38 -17.62
C ARG A 108 22.97 16.96 -18.89
N LYS A 109 24.08 17.71 -18.78
CA LYS A 109 24.74 18.39 -19.90
C LYS A 109 26.07 17.74 -20.32
N ARG A 110 26.50 16.66 -19.65
CA ARG A 110 27.58 15.76 -20.10
C ARG A 110 26.96 14.46 -20.62
#